data_AF-A0AAD6JZ74-F1
#
_entry.id   AF-A0AAD6JZ74-F1
#
_cell.length_a   1.000
_cell.length_b   1.000
_cell.length_c   1.000
_cell.angle_alpha   90.00
_cell.angle_beta   90.00
_cell.angle_gamma   90.00
#
_symmetry.space_group_name_H-M   'P 1'
#
loop_
_entity.id
_entity.type
_entity.pdbx_description
1 polymer ?
#
loop_
_entity_poly.entity_id
_entity_poly.type
_entity_poly.pdbx_seq_one_letter_code
_entity_poly.pdbx_strand_id
1 'polypeptide(L)'
;MSPVEGCPNVFQIVVSLVPGLHQFKFRVDGQWRVDEQLSFVDGHYGMVNTVVLTKDPPQILNSETPGRSNMELDDVSVCPEVIQGISAPDLEVSRHRISAFLSTHTAYELLPESGKVIALDVTLPVKQAFHILYEQGIPMAPLWDFCKGQFVGVLTALDFILILRELGTHGSNLTEEELETHTISAWKEGKMHLNRQIDSSGRVYSKHLIHAGPYDSLKDVSLKILQNSVSTVPIIHSASQEGSFPQLLYLASLSGILKCICRYFRHCAGSLPNS
;
A
#
# COMPACT_ATOMS: atom_id res chain seq x y z
N MET A 1 26.38 -28.61 -17.85
CA MET A 1 27.46 -27.87 -18.55
C MET A 1 28.22 -28.87 -19.40
N SER A 2 28.30 -28.64 -20.70
CA SER A 2 29.01 -29.49 -21.65
C SER A 2 30.26 -28.76 -22.16
N PRO A 3 31.40 -29.44 -22.35
CA PRO A 3 32.57 -28.81 -22.97
C PRO A 3 32.25 -28.39 -24.41
N VAL A 4 32.79 -27.24 -24.84
CA VAL A 4 32.69 -26.78 -26.22
C VAL A 4 33.67 -27.59 -27.07
N GLU A 5 33.20 -28.17 -28.18
CA GLU A 5 34.04 -28.96 -29.09
C GLU A 5 35.23 -28.13 -29.58
N GLY A 6 36.45 -28.69 -29.44
CA GLY A 6 37.70 -28.04 -29.84
C GLY A 6 38.32 -27.07 -28.82
N CYS A 7 37.69 -26.83 -27.66
CA CYS A 7 38.21 -25.92 -26.63
C CYS A 7 38.13 -26.56 -25.23
N PRO A 8 39.19 -27.23 -24.74
CA PRO A 8 39.15 -28.03 -23.52
C PRO A 8 38.87 -27.24 -22.23
N ASN A 9 39.00 -25.92 -22.27
CA ASN A 9 38.82 -25.03 -21.12
C ASN A 9 37.53 -24.19 -21.19
N VAL A 10 36.66 -24.43 -22.18
CA VAL A 10 35.42 -23.66 -22.37
C VAL A 10 34.22 -24.59 -22.21
N PHE A 11 33.30 -24.20 -21.33
CA PHE A 11 32.09 -24.95 -21.05
C PHE A 11 30.87 -24.12 -21.43
N GLN A 12 29.89 -24.76 -22.05
CA GLN A 12 28.61 -24.15 -22.41
C GLN A 12 27.46 -24.80 -21.65
N ILE A 13 26.40 -24.03 -21.46
CA ILE A 13 25.11 -24.51 -20.99
C ILE A 13 24.03 -23.87 -21.85
N VAL A 14 23.22 -24.72 -22.48
CA VAL A 14 22.03 -24.25 -23.20
C VAL A 14 20.89 -24.26 -22.20
N VAL A 15 20.29 -23.09 -21.96
CA VAL A 15 19.12 -22.94 -21.10
C VAL A 15 17.93 -22.63 -22.00
N SER A 16 16.94 -23.52 -22.02
CA SER A 16 15.69 -23.29 -22.73
C SER A 16 14.83 -22.31 -21.94
N LEU A 17 14.72 -21.08 -22.43
CA LEU A 17 13.90 -20.03 -21.84
C LEU A 17 12.50 -20.06 -22.45
N VAL A 18 11.47 -19.88 -21.63
CA VAL A 18 10.09 -19.71 -22.09
C VAL A 18 9.95 -18.42 -22.89
N PRO A 19 9.01 -18.28 -23.85
CA PRO A 19 8.80 -17.02 -24.56
C PRO A 19 8.49 -15.88 -23.58
N GLY A 20 9.16 -14.74 -23.74
CA GLY A 20 9.04 -13.62 -22.79
C GLY A 20 10.30 -12.78 -22.68
N LEU A 21 10.24 -11.81 -21.75
CA LEU A 21 11.36 -10.94 -21.41
C LEU A 21 12.23 -11.61 -20.35
N HIS A 22 13.49 -11.87 -20.68
CA HIS A 22 14.45 -12.46 -19.74
C HIS A 22 15.56 -11.48 -19.46
N GLN A 23 15.84 -11.29 -18.17
CA GLN A 23 16.96 -10.47 -17.71
C GLN A 23 18.05 -11.36 -17.13
N PHE A 24 19.29 -11.15 -17.55
CA PHE A 24 20.42 -11.89 -17.01
C PHE A 24 21.68 -11.02 -16.97
N LYS A 25 22.63 -11.49 -16.17
CA LYS A 25 24.00 -10.99 -16.12
C LYS A 25 24.90 -12.18 -15.81
N PHE A 26 26.13 -12.13 -16.29
CA PHE A 26 27.10 -13.19 -16.06
C PHE A 26 28.20 -12.71 -15.11
N ARG A 27 28.82 -13.66 -14.41
CA ARG A 27 29.89 -13.36 -13.44
C ARG A 27 31.21 -13.89 -14.00
N VAL A 28 32.14 -12.99 -14.31
CA VAL A 28 33.48 -13.30 -14.80
C VAL A 28 34.48 -12.80 -13.77
N ASP A 29 35.34 -13.68 -13.27
CA ASP A 29 36.37 -13.39 -12.26
C ASP A 29 35.83 -12.66 -11.01
N GLY A 30 34.63 -13.05 -10.58
CA GLY A 30 33.97 -12.48 -9.39
C GLY A 30 33.26 -11.15 -9.63
N GLN A 31 33.34 -10.57 -10.83
CA GLN A 31 32.66 -9.33 -11.19
C GLN A 31 31.43 -9.59 -12.07
N TRP A 32 30.36 -8.85 -11.82
CA TRP A 32 29.15 -8.86 -12.65
C TRP A 32 29.41 -8.11 -13.95
N ARG A 33 29.09 -8.74 -15.07
CA ARG A 33 29.23 -8.15 -16.41
C ARG A 33 27.95 -8.32 -17.21
N VAL A 34 27.77 -7.41 -18.16
CA VAL A 34 26.72 -7.44 -19.17
C VAL A 34 27.36 -7.65 -20.54
N ASP A 35 26.61 -8.27 -21.44
CA ASP A 35 26.97 -8.45 -22.84
C ASP A 35 26.67 -7.15 -23.58
N GLU A 36 27.69 -6.48 -24.09
CA GLU A 36 27.52 -5.20 -24.79
C GLU A 36 26.81 -5.35 -26.14
N GLN A 37 26.69 -6.59 -26.66
CA GLN A 37 25.99 -6.88 -27.92
C GLN A 37 24.48 -7.05 -27.76
N LEU A 38 23.98 -7.15 -26.53
CA LEU A 38 22.56 -7.30 -26.21
C LEU A 38 22.00 -6.03 -25.56
N SER A 39 20.71 -5.76 -25.78
CA SER A 39 20.02 -4.67 -25.08
C SER A 39 20.13 -4.84 -23.57
N PHE A 40 20.47 -3.78 -22.84
CA PHE A 40 20.55 -3.78 -21.38
C PHE A 40 19.65 -2.69 -20.79
N VAL A 41 19.15 -2.95 -19.58
CA VAL A 41 18.29 -2.04 -18.81
C VAL A 41 18.89 -1.83 -17.43
N ASP A 42 18.80 -0.62 -16.89
CA ASP A 42 19.18 -0.33 -15.52
C ASP A 42 18.06 -0.76 -14.56
N GLY A 43 18.31 -1.81 -13.77
CA GLY A 43 17.36 -2.35 -12.81
C GLY A 43 17.77 -2.07 -11.36
N HIS A 44 16.92 -2.45 -10.40
CA HIS A 44 17.19 -2.31 -8.96
C HIS A 44 18.48 -3.00 -8.45
N TYR A 45 19.12 -3.82 -9.28
CA TYR A 45 20.36 -4.55 -8.97
C TYR A 45 21.52 -4.19 -9.93
N GLY A 46 21.43 -3.02 -10.57
CA GLY A 46 22.36 -2.52 -11.59
C GLY A 46 22.00 -2.97 -13.00
N MET A 47 22.90 -2.68 -13.94
CA MET A 47 22.73 -3.01 -15.36
C MET A 47 22.60 -4.52 -15.60
N VAL A 48 21.57 -4.92 -16.35
CA VAL A 48 21.30 -6.31 -16.74
C VAL A 48 20.98 -6.40 -18.23
N ASN A 49 21.45 -7.46 -18.89
CA ASN A 49 21.02 -7.75 -20.27
C ASN A 49 19.57 -8.18 -20.29
N THR A 50 18.90 -7.82 -21.37
CA THR A 50 17.50 -8.11 -21.63
C THR A 50 17.40 -8.79 -22.99
N VAL A 51 16.82 -9.99 -23.03
CA VAL A 51 16.53 -10.73 -24.26
C VAL A 51 15.02 -10.95 -24.35
N VAL A 52 14.45 -10.62 -25.51
CA VAL A 52 13.05 -10.89 -25.84
C VAL A 52 13.00 -12.12 -26.72
N LEU A 53 12.41 -13.20 -26.23
CA LEU A 53 12.17 -14.42 -27.01
C LEU A 53 10.72 -14.41 -27.49
N THR A 54 10.50 -14.10 -28.77
CA THR A 54 9.20 -14.20 -29.44
C THR A 54 8.97 -15.64 -29.97
N LYS A 55 7.70 -16.03 -30.15
CA LYS A 55 7.31 -17.39 -30.61
C LYS A 55 7.58 -17.66 -32.10
N ASP A 56 8.02 -16.65 -32.87
CA ASP A 56 8.24 -16.77 -34.32
C ASP A 56 9.74 -16.82 -34.66
N PRO A 57 10.15 -17.54 -35.72
CA PRO A 57 11.56 -17.61 -36.12
C PRO A 57 12.09 -16.22 -36.53
N PRO A 58 13.40 -15.96 -36.33
CA PRO A 58 13.95 -14.61 -36.46
C PRO A 58 13.89 -14.14 -37.92
N GLN A 59 13.12 -13.08 -38.18
CA GLN A 59 13.29 -12.32 -39.42
C GLN A 59 14.50 -11.40 -39.25
N ILE A 60 15.57 -11.74 -39.96
CA ILE A 60 16.76 -10.90 -40.11
C ILE A 60 16.31 -9.63 -40.83
N LEU A 61 16.20 -8.52 -40.10
CA LEU A 61 15.99 -7.22 -40.70
C LEU A 61 17.35 -6.57 -40.95
N ASN A 62 17.84 -6.73 -42.19
CA ASN A 62 19.02 -6.04 -42.68
C ASN A 62 18.80 -4.52 -42.64
N SER A 63 19.84 -3.82 -42.20
CA SER A 63 20.01 -2.37 -42.24
C SER A 63 20.08 -1.83 -43.67
N GLU A 64 19.42 -0.70 -43.96
CA GLU A 64 19.92 0.33 -44.88
C GLU A 64 19.17 1.68 -44.72
N THR A 65 19.94 2.74 -44.47
CA THR A 65 19.65 4.21 -44.43
C THR A 65 19.36 4.82 -45.82
N PRO A 66 19.17 6.15 -46.07
CA PRO A 66 19.21 7.36 -45.21
C PRO A 66 18.12 8.46 -45.43
N GLY A 67 17.90 9.28 -44.39
CA GLY A 67 17.68 10.74 -44.55
C GLY A 67 16.23 11.27 -44.45
N ARG A 68 16.00 12.19 -43.49
CA ARG A 68 15.64 13.62 -43.72
C ARG A 68 14.94 14.23 -42.48
N SER A 69 15.73 15.02 -41.73
CA SER A 69 15.41 16.26 -41.00
C SER A 69 13.99 16.56 -40.45
N ASN A 70 13.99 16.90 -39.16
CA ASN A 70 13.32 18.04 -38.48
C ASN A 70 11.96 17.87 -37.75
N MET A 71 12.01 18.42 -36.53
CA MET A 71 10.99 19.02 -35.66
C MET A 71 10.23 18.13 -34.65
N GLU A 72 10.75 18.23 -33.42
CA GLU A 72 10.12 18.28 -32.10
C GLU A 72 8.66 18.76 -32.05
N LEU A 73 7.80 17.96 -31.42
CA LEU A 73 6.71 18.39 -30.56
C LEU A 73 6.58 17.36 -29.43
N ASP A 74 6.77 17.84 -28.19
CA ASP A 74 6.50 17.15 -26.94
C ASP A 74 5.01 16.78 -26.88
N ASP A 75 4.71 15.48 -26.95
CA ASP A 75 3.46 14.91 -26.50
C ASP A 75 3.80 13.90 -25.41
N VAL A 76 3.42 14.23 -24.16
CA VAL A 76 3.48 13.31 -23.03
C VAL A 76 2.41 12.24 -23.27
N SER A 77 2.75 11.30 -24.14
CA SER A 77 2.04 10.05 -24.30
C SER A 77 2.39 9.19 -23.09
N VAL A 78 1.44 9.15 -22.15
CA VAL A 78 1.34 8.08 -21.17
C VAL A 78 1.45 6.78 -21.95
N CYS A 79 2.60 6.10 -21.88
CA CYS A 79 2.74 4.75 -22.41
C CYS A 79 1.64 3.91 -21.77
N PRO A 80 0.66 3.40 -22.54
CA PRO A 80 -0.18 2.33 -22.06
C PRO A 80 0.76 1.12 -22.04
N GLU A 81 1.31 0.79 -20.86
CA GLU A 81 1.85 -0.55 -20.65
C GLU A 81 0.80 -1.53 -21.15
N VAL A 82 1.19 -2.34 -22.12
CA VAL A 82 0.35 -3.29 -22.83
C VAL A 82 -0.25 -4.25 -21.79
N ILE A 83 -1.48 -3.97 -21.36
CA ILE A 83 -2.34 -4.96 -20.72
C ILE A 83 -2.63 -6.00 -21.80
N GLN A 84 -1.75 -7.00 -21.95
CA GLN A 84 -2.06 -8.20 -22.69
C GLN A 84 -3.39 -8.73 -22.13
N GLY A 85 -4.39 -8.82 -23.00
CA GLY A 85 -5.77 -9.07 -22.61
C GLY A 85 -5.90 -10.31 -21.75
N ILE A 86 -6.09 -10.10 -20.45
CA ILE A 86 -6.40 -11.16 -19.49
C ILE A 86 -7.70 -11.79 -19.98
N SER A 87 -7.71 -13.09 -20.24
CA SER A 87 -8.92 -13.76 -20.68
C SER A 87 -9.98 -13.68 -19.56
N ALA A 88 -11.26 -13.53 -19.92
CA ALA A 88 -12.36 -13.51 -18.95
C ALA A 88 -12.33 -14.68 -17.94
N PRO A 89 -12.01 -15.94 -18.32
CA PRO A 89 -11.92 -17.03 -17.35
C PRO A 89 -10.72 -16.87 -16.39
N ASP A 90 -9.57 -16.35 -16.85
CA ASP A 90 -8.41 -16.12 -15.97
C ASP A 90 -8.68 -15.03 -14.94
N LEU A 91 -9.44 -14.00 -15.32
CA LEU A 91 -9.89 -12.95 -14.40
C LEU A 91 -10.84 -13.52 -13.34
N GLU A 92 -11.76 -14.41 -13.72
CA GLU A 92 -12.68 -15.05 -12.78
C GLU A 92 -11.95 -15.94 -11.78
N VAL A 93 -11.01 -16.76 -12.25
CA VAL A 93 -10.16 -17.59 -11.38
C VAL A 93 -9.36 -16.72 -10.42
N SER A 94 -8.78 -15.62 -10.90
CA SER A 94 -8.02 -14.68 -10.08
C SER A 94 -8.90 -14.05 -9.00
N ARG A 95 -10.11 -13.61 -9.35
CA ARG A 95 -11.09 -13.04 -8.40
C ARG A 95 -11.49 -14.07 -7.36
N HIS A 96 -11.75 -15.31 -7.76
CA HIS A 96 -12.11 -16.38 -6.84
C HIS A 96 -10.99 -16.67 -5.83
N ARG A 97 -9.74 -16.71 -6.30
CA ARG A 97 -8.56 -16.91 -5.43
C ARG A 97 -8.36 -15.76 -4.44
N ILE A 98 -8.52 -14.51 -4.88
CA ILE A 98 -8.41 -13.34 -3.99
C ILE A 98 -9.56 -13.35 -2.97
N SER A 99 -10.78 -13.66 -3.39
CA SER A 99 -11.94 -13.76 -2.51
C SER A 99 -11.77 -14.85 -1.45
N ALA A 100 -11.28 -16.03 -1.85
CA ALA A 100 -10.95 -17.11 -0.94
C ALA A 100 -9.87 -16.68 0.05
N PHE A 101 -8.77 -16.09 -0.43
CA PHE A 101 -7.70 -15.55 0.41
C PHE A 101 -8.24 -14.57 1.46
N LEU A 102 -9.01 -13.56 1.04
CA LEU A 102 -9.57 -12.55 1.94
C LEU A 102 -10.51 -13.14 2.99
N SER A 103 -11.17 -14.25 2.67
CA SER A 103 -12.12 -14.91 3.57
C SER A 103 -11.45 -15.87 4.56
N THR A 104 -10.29 -16.44 4.21
CA THR A 104 -9.58 -17.43 5.05
C THR A 104 -8.51 -16.81 5.93
N HIS A 105 -7.96 -15.65 5.55
CA HIS A 105 -6.87 -14.99 6.26
C HIS A 105 -7.42 -13.90 7.18
N THR A 106 -6.70 -13.63 8.28
CA THR A 106 -7.16 -12.74 9.37
C THR A 106 -6.39 -11.43 9.43
N ALA A 107 -6.95 -10.43 10.10
CA ALA A 107 -6.31 -9.14 10.35
C ALA A 107 -4.95 -9.27 11.06
N TYR A 108 -4.75 -10.34 11.84
CA TYR A 108 -3.50 -10.65 12.51
C TYR A 108 -2.31 -10.74 11.54
N GLU A 109 -2.53 -11.20 10.31
CA GLU A 109 -1.48 -11.33 9.29
C GLU A 109 -0.99 -9.99 8.72
N LEU A 110 -1.71 -8.90 9.00
CA LEU A 110 -1.27 -7.55 8.65
C LEU A 110 -0.23 -7.02 9.65
N LEU A 111 -0.15 -7.60 10.85
CA LEU A 111 0.75 -7.14 11.89
C LEU A 111 2.20 -7.45 11.49
N PRO A 112 3.12 -6.47 11.58
CA PRO A 112 4.54 -6.75 11.47
C PRO A 112 5.02 -7.57 12.69
N GLU A 113 6.14 -8.28 12.53
CA GLU A 113 6.78 -9.01 13.66
C GLU A 113 7.13 -8.08 14.82
N SER A 114 7.51 -6.84 14.50
CA SER A 114 7.69 -5.76 15.46
C SER A 114 7.22 -4.45 14.83
N GLY A 115 6.48 -3.65 15.61
CA GLY A 115 5.93 -2.39 15.16
C GLY A 115 5.65 -1.46 16.33
N LYS A 116 5.66 -0.16 16.05
CA LYS A 116 5.26 0.87 17.00
C LYS A 116 3.84 1.32 16.66
N VAL A 117 2.97 1.34 17.65
CA VAL A 117 1.66 1.98 17.57
C VAL A 117 1.63 3.19 18.50
N ILE A 118 0.95 4.25 18.08
CA ILE A 118 0.85 5.50 18.84
C ILE A 118 -0.62 5.85 18.95
N ALA A 119 -1.05 6.16 20.17
CA ALA A 119 -2.37 6.68 20.47
C ALA A 119 -2.22 7.99 21.25
N LEU A 120 -3.18 8.89 21.08
CA LEU A 120 -3.19 10.21 21.73
C LEU A 120 -4.30 10.28 22.77
N ASP A 121 -4.01 10.91 23.91
CA ASP A 121 -5.02 11.24 24.91
C ASP A 121 -5.98 12.29 24.35
N VAL A 122 -7.29 12.12 24.56
CA VAL A 122 -8.31 13.11 24.18
C VAL A 122 -8.19 14.46 24.92
N THR A 123 -7.49 14.51 26.04
CA THR A 123 -7.21 15.72 26.82
C THR A 123 -5.98 16.46 26.32
N LEU A 124 -5.22 15.88 25.37
CA LEU A 124 -4.04 16.52 24.81
C LEU A 124 -4.42 17.80 24.05
N PRO A 125 -3.68 18.92 24.24
CA PRO A 125 -3.80 20.11 23.41
C PRO A 125 -3.58 19.80 21.93
N VAL A 126 -4.34 20.47 21.05
CA VAL A 126 -4.25 20.22 19.60
C VAL A 126 -2.84 20.52 19.06
N LYS A 127 -2.16 21.56 19.55
CA LYS A 127 -0.79 21.89 19.14
C LYS A 127 0.17 20.74 19.43
N GLN A 128 0.06 20.16 20.63
CA GLN A 128 0.89 19.03 21.04
C GLN A 128 0.58 17.78 20.21
N ALA A 129 -0.71 17.53 19.94
CA ALA A 129 -1.13 16.44 19.07
C ALA A 129 -0.50 16.55 17.68
N PHE A 130 -0.51 17.75 17.09
CA PHE A 130 0.13 18.03 15.80
C PHE A 130 1.64 17.76 15.86
N HIS A 131 2.32 18.30 16.87
CA HIS A 131 3.75 18.10 17.04
C HIS A 131 4.11 16.61 17.14
N ILE A 132 3.34 15.82 17.91
CA ILE A 132 3.56 14.38 18.02
C ILE A 132 3.37 13.70 16.66
N LEU A 133 2.30 13.97 15.92
CA LEU A 133 2.09 13.35 14.61
C LEU A 133 3.21 13.68 13.62
N TYR A 134 3.68 14.94 13.62
CA TYR A 134 4.78 15.41 12.78
C TYR A 134 6.09 14.71 13.13
N GLU A 135 6.51 14.75 14.40
CA GLU A 135 7.75 14.14 14.89
C GLU A 135 7.77 12.62 14.69
N GLN A 136 6.61 11.98 14.81
CA GLN A 136 6.47 10.54 14.62
C GLN A 136 6.26 10.15 13.15
N GLY A 137 6.12 11.12 12.24
CA GLY A 137 5.90 10.89 10.82
C GLY A 137 4.62 10.11 10.50
N ILE A 138 3.58 10.22 11.35
CA ILE A 138 2.33 9.49 11.19
C ILE A 138 1.18 10.43 10.76
N PRO A 139 0.37 10.05 9.76
CA PRO A 139 -0.68 10.92 9.24
C PRO A 139 -1.96 10.94 10.10
N MET A 140 -2.04 10.06 11.10
CA MET A 140 -3.17 9.92 12.00
C MET A 140 -2.80 9.14 13.26
N ALA A 141 -3.61 9.24 14.31
CA ALA A 141 -3.49 8.43 15.52
C ALA A 141 -4.87 8.11 16.14
N PRO A 142 -5.08 6.90 16.68
CA PRO A 142 -6.21 6.60 17.55
C PRO A 142 -6.24 7.49 18.79
N LEU A 143 -7.46 7.77 19.25
CA LEU A 143 -7.72 8.59 20.42
C LEU A 143 -8.14 7.71 21.60
N TRP A 144 -7.42 7.84 22.71
CA TRP A 144 -7.66 7.14 23.96
C TRP A 144 -8.33 8.06 24.97
N ASP A 145 -9.43 7.60 25.56
CA ASP A 145 -10.13 8.28 26.65
C ASP A 145 -9.82 7.54 27.96
N PHE A 146 -8.92 8.10 28.78
CA PHE A 146 -8.52 7.49 30.05
C PHE A 146 -9.68 7.34 31.04
N CYS A 147 -10.60 8.30 31.05
CA CYS A 147 -11.77 8.25 31.94
C CYS A 147 -12.69 7.08 31.59
N LYS A 148 -12.78 6.73 30.30
CA LYS A 148 -13.61 5.61 29.81
C LYS A 148 -12.84 4.31 29.61
N GLY A 149 -11.51 4.33 29.67
CA GLY A 149 -10.66 3.17 29.43
C GLY A 149 -10.83 2.57 28.03
N GLN A 150 -11.08 3.39 27.01
CA GLN A 150 -11.36 2.90 25.66
C GLN A 150 -10.88 3.85 24.55
N PHE A 151 -10.72 3.29 23.35
CA PHE A 151 -10.51 4.08 22.14
C PHE A 151 -11.84 4.69 21.68
N VAL A 152 -11.85 6.01 21.47
CA VAL A 152 -13.08 6.77 21.17
C VAL A 152 -13.11 7.36 19.76
N GLY A 153 -12.03 7.25 19.00
CA GLY A 153 -11.93 7.82 17.66
C GLY A 153 -10.55 7.70 17.06
N VAL A 154 -10.37 8.34 15.90
CA VAL A 154 -9.08 8.51 15.23
C VAL A 154 -8.97 9.98 14.85
N LEU A 155 -7.82 10.58 15.13
CA LEU A 155 -7.47 11.94 14.70
C LEU A 155 -6.72 11.86 13.37
N THR A 156 -7.22 12.54 12.36
CA THR A 156 -6.72 12.47 10.98
C THR A 156 -6.33 13.84 10.43
N ALA A 157 -5.60 13.88 9.31
CA ALA A 157 -5.31 15.12 8.58
C ALA A 157 -6.58 15.97 8.29
N LEU A 158 -7.71 15.33 7.98
CA LEU A 158 -8.98 16.04 7.77
C LEU A 158 -9.47 16.73 9.05
N ASP A 159 -9.29 16.10 10.20
CA ASP A 159 -9.66 16.70 11.47
C ASP A 159 -8.83 17.97 11.71
N PHE A 160 -7.53 17.96 11.43
CA PHE A 160 -6.70 19.17 11.50
C PHE A 160 -7.16 20.27 10.55
N ILE A 161 -7.45 19.94 9.29
CA ILE A 161 -7.97 20.93 8.33
C ILE A 161 -9.25 21.57 8.87
N LEU A 162 -10.14 20.77 9.45
CA LEU A 162 -11.38 21.26 10.05
C LEU A 162 -11.14 22.09 11.32
N ILE A 163 -10.18 21.72 12.18
CA ILE A 163 -9.79 22.52 13.36
C ILE A 163 -9.30 23.89 12.92
N LEU A 164 -8.33 23.93 12.01
CA LEU A 164 -7.73 25.17 11.52
C LEU A 164 -8.75 26.06 10.81
N ARG A 165 -9.66 25.45 10.03
CA ARG A 165 -10.73 26.19 9.37
C ARG A 165 -11.69 26.80 10.39
N GLU A 166 -12.14 26.04 11.37
CA GLU A 166 -13.08 26.51 12.39
C GLU A 166 -12.50 27.70 13.16
N LEU A 167 -11.28 27.52 13.67
CA LEU A 167 -10.58 28.58 14.39
C LEU A 167 -10.34 29.82 13.50
N GLY A 168 -10.07 29.64 12.20
CA GLY A 168 -9.90 30.75 11.25
C GLY A 168 -11.19 31.45 10.84
N THR A 169 -12.35 30.77 10.88
CA THR A 169 -13.65 31.36 10.52
C THR A 169 -14.24 32.27 11.59
N HIS A 170 -13.84 32.14 12.85
CA HIS A 170 -14.29 33.01 13.95
C HIS A 170 -13.57 34.37 14.00
N GLY A 171 -12.77 34.70 12.98
CA GLY A 171 -12.25 36.05 12.77
C GLY A 171 -11.11 36.46 13.70
N SER A 172 -10.64 35.59 14.59
CA SER A 172 -9.34 35.76 15.22
C SER A 172 -8.24 35.37 14.23
N ASN A 173 -7.13 36.12 14.21
CA ASN A 173 -5.89 35.55 13.71
C ASN A 173 -5.67 34.28 14.56
N LEU A 174 -5.63 33.10 13.94
CA LEU A 174 -5.29 31.83 14.59
C LEU A 174 -4.08 32.06 15.49
N THR A 175 -4.28 32.27 16.79
CA THR A 175 -3.15 32.48 17.67
C THR A 175 -2.63 31.11 18.08
N GLU A 176 -1.31 31.00 18.18
CA GLU A 176 -0.67 29.83 18.73
C GLU A 176 -1.24 29.46 20.10
N GLU A 177 -1.66 30.47 20.88
CA GLU A 177 -2.31 30.35 22.18
C GLU A 177 -3.67 29.63 22.12
N GLU A 178 -4.50 29.85 21.08
CA GLU A 178 -5.78 29.13 20.92
C GLU A 178 -5.55 27.63 20.70
N LEU A 179 -4.51 27.26 19.95
CA LEU A 179 -4.17 25.87 19.67
C LEU A 179 -3.53 25.14 20.87
N GLU A 180 -2.91 25.91 21.77
CA GLU A 180 -2.37 25.42 23.04
C GLU A 180 -3.44 25.21 24.11
N THR A 181 -4.51 26.00 24.07
CA THR A 181 -5.56 25.98 25.10
C THR A 181 -6.68 24.98 24.79
N HIS A 182 -6.97 24.72 23.53
CA HIS A 182 -8.03 23.78 23.13
C HIS A 182 -7.52 22.34 23.05
N THR A 183 -8.25 21.42 23.71
CA THR A 183 -7.97 19.98 23.68
C THR A 183 -8.65 19.28 22.50
N ILE A 184 -8.18 18.09 22.16
CA ILE A 184 -8.80 17.24 21.13
C ILE A 184 -10.29 16.97 21.44
N SER A 185 -10.61 16.70 22.71
CA SER A 185 -11.99 16.46 23.17
C SER A 185 -12.89 17.68 22.99
N ALA A 186 -12.43 18.88 23.38
CA ALA A 186 -13.18 20.13 23.22
C ALA A 186 -13.51 20.40 21.75
N TRP A 187 -12.55 20.19 20.84
CA TRP A 187 -12.83 20.33 19.42
C TRP A 187 -13.79 19.26 18.90
N LYS A 188 -13.63 18.01 19.34
CA LYS A 188 -14.49 16.91 18.89
C LYS A 188 -15.95 17.14 19.31
N GLU A 189 -16.18 17.70 20.49
CA GLU A 189 -17.49 18.15 20.93
C GLU A 189 -18.03 19.27 20.02
N GLY A 190 -17.24 20.30 19.74
CA GLY A 190 -17.60 21.37 18.78
C GLY A 190 -17.94 20.84 17.38
N LYS A 191 -17.19 19.86 16.87
CA LYS A 191 -17.48 19.19 15.59
C LYS A 191 -18.83 18.45 15.59
N MET A 192 -19.28 17.90 16.72
CA MET A 192 -20.61 17.28 16.80
C MET A 192 -21.73 18.33 16.66
N HIS A 193 -21.48 19.57 17.10
CA HIS A 193 -22.44 20.67 16.91
C HIS A 193 -22.47 21.17 15.47
N LEU A 194 -21.30 21.31 14.82
CA LEU A 194 -21.19 21.78 13.43
C LEU A 194 -21.64 20.72 12.41
N ASN A 195 -21.26 19.46 12.65
CA ASN A 195 -21.59 18.33 11.79
C ASN A 195 -22.80 17.55 12.31
N ARG A 196 -23.81 18.26 12.84
CA ARG A 196 -25.15 17.71 13.08
C ARG A 196 -25.74 17.29 11.75
N GLN A 197 -25.28 16.16 11.23
CA GLN A 197 -25.89 15.46 10.11
C GLN A 197 -27.19 14.89 10.64
N ILE A 198 -28.24 15.71 10.54
CA ILE A 198 -29.62 15.28 10.62
C ILE A 198 -29.82 14.42 9.37
N ASP A 199 -29.91 13.10 9.53
CA ASP A 199 -30.58 12.31 8.51
C ASP A 199 -32.05 12.71 8.47
N SER A 200 -32.76 12.38 7.38
CA SER A 200 -34.18 12.67 7.18
C SER A 200 -35.10 12.11 8.30
N SER A 201 -34.55 11.40 9.28
CA SER A 201 -35.24 10.76 10.41
C SER A 201 -34.89 11.34 11.80
N GLY A 202 -34.04 12.37 11.88
CA GLY A 202 -33.83 13.15 13.11
C GLY A 202 -32.95 12.51 14.19
N ARG A 203 -32.18 11.45 13.88
CA ARG A 203 -31.30 10.81 14.88
C ARG A 203 -29.91 11.44 14.90
N VAL A 204 -29.45 11.82 16.09
CA VAL A 204 -28.07 12.25 16.36
C VAL A 204 -27.19 10.99 16.49
N TYR A 205 -26.41 10.66 15.46
CA TYR A 205 -25.44 9.57 15.56
C TYR A 205 -24.14 10.08 16.20
N SER A 206 -23.82 9.58 17.39
CA SER A 206 -22.43 9.44 17.81
C SER A 206 -21.80 8.36 16.93
N LYS A 207 -20.92 8.73 16.01
CA LYS A 207 -20.13 7.75 15.24
C LYS A 207 -19.25 6.99 16.23
N HIS A 208 -19.66 5.77 16.55
CA HIS A 208 -18.85 4.85 17.33
C HIS A 208 -17.56 4.57 16.55
N LEU A 209 -16.45 4.36 17.26
CA LEU A 209 -15.18 4.02 16.63
C LEU A 209 -15.36 2.71 15.83
N ILE A 210 -15.11 2.78 14.53
CA ILE A 210 -15.06 1.58 13.69
C ILE A 210 -13.71 0.91 13.95
N HIS A 211 -13.74 -0.29 14.51
CA HIS A 211 -12.55 -1.09 14.78
C HIS A 211 -12.76 -2.55 14.31
N ALA A 212 -11.68 -3.31 14.26
CA ALA A 212 -11.69 -4.74 13.99
C ALA A 212 -10.88 -5.51 15.02
N GLY A 213 -11.21 -6.80 15.19
CA GLY A 213 -10.42 -7.72 16.01
C GLY A 213 -9.24 -8.30 15.21
N PRO A 214 -8.20 -8.82 15.87
CA PRO A 214 -7.10 -9.51 15.18
C PRO A 214 -7.58 -10.76 14.43
N TYR A 215 -8.68 -11.38 14.88
CA TYR A 215 -9.24 -12.59 14.29
C TYR A 215 -10.36 -12.32 13.27
N ASP A 216 -10.68 -11.06 13.00
CA ASP A 216 -11.61 -10.70 11.92
C ASP A 216 -10.98 -11.07 10.57
N SER A 217 -11.78 -11.54 9.61
CA SER A 217 -11.28 -11.87 8.27
C SER A 217 -10.84 -10.60 7.54
N LEU A 218 -9.85 -10.72 6.65
CA LEU A 218 -9.42 -9.58 5.81
C LEU A 218 -10.55 -9.05 4.93
N LYS A 219 -11.51 -9.91 4.55
CA LYS A 219 -12.75 -9.52 3.89
C LYS A 219 -13.57 -8.58 4.77
N ASP A 220 -13.81 -8.93 6.03
CA ASP A 220 -14.62 -8.11 6.94
C ASP A 220 -13.92 -6.77 7.24
N VAL A 221 -12.60 -6.79 7.43
CA VAL A 221 -11.81 -5.56 7.59
C VAL A 221 -11.90 -4.68 6.34
N SER A 222 -11.77 -5.26 5.14
CA SER A 222 -11.90 -4.52 3.88
C SER A 222 -13.29 -3.91 3.72
N LEU A 223 -14.33 -4.66 4.04
CA LEU A 223 -15.72 -4.17 4.01
C LEU A 223 -15.93 -3.04 5.02
N LYS A 224 -15.42 -3.16 6.26
CA LYS A 224 -15.48 -2.09 7.26
C LYS A 224 -14.82 -0.81 6.73
N ILE A 225 -13.67 -0.91 6.08
CA ILE A 225 -12.98 0.25 5.50
C ILE A 225 -13.82 0.90 4.39
N LEU A 226 -14.29 0.10 3.43
CA LEU A 226 -15.04 0.58 2.25
C LEU A 226 -16.42 1.13 2.60
N GLN A 227 -17.18 0.44 3.45
CA GLN A 227 -18.56 0.82 3.79
C GLN A 227 -18.62 2.07 4.67
N ASN A 228 -17.60 2.30 5.50
CA ASN A 228 -17.54 3.48 6.35
C ASN A 228 -16.76 4.64 5.73
N SER A 229 -16.23 4.46 4.51
CA SER A 229 -15.40 5.45 3.81
C SER A 229 -14.25 5.97 4.68
N VAL A 230 -13.63 5.09 5.45
CA VAL A 230 -12.45 5.41 6.27
C VAL A 230 -11.18 5.02 5.52
N SER A 231 -10.06 5.67 5.83
CA SER A 231 -8.77 5.29 5.22
C SER A 231 -8.13 4.09 5.93
N THR A 232 -8.41 3.93 7.22
CA THR A 232 -7.86 2.88 8.07
C THR A 232 -8.88 2.44 9.14
N VAL A 233 -8.67 1.23 9.68
CA VAL A 233 -9.43 0.67 10.80
C VAL A 233 -8.45 0.19 11.87
N PRO A 234 -8.54 0.66 13.12
CA PRO A 234 -7.74 0.13 14.22
C PRO A 234 -8.05 -1.35 14.49
N ILE A 235 -6.99 -2.16 14.61
CA ILE A 235 -7.06 -3.54 15.08
C ILE A 235 -6.88 -3.51 16.58
N ILE A 236 -7.95 -3.81 17.31
CA ILE A 236 -8.01 -3.75 18.76
C ILE A 236 -8.25 -5.16 19.28
N HIS A 237 -7.39 -5.63 20.17
CA HIS A 237 -7.60 -6.85 20.90
C HIS A 237 -8.18 -6.53 22.28
N SER A 238 -9.34 -7.11 22.57
CA SER A 238 -9.93 -7.08 23.90
C SER A 238 -9.97 -8.52 24.40
N ALA A 239 -9.11 -8.89 25.35
CA ALA A 239 -9.15 -10.21 25.93
C ALA A 239 -10.44 -10.34 26.76
N SER A 240 -11.31 -11.27 26.38
CA SER A 240 -12.51 -11.57 27.15
C SER A 240 -12.12 -12.41 28.37
N GLN A 241 -11.75 -11.74 29.47
CA GLN A 241 -12.05 -12.11 30.87
C GLN A 241 -11.40 -11.07 31.78
N GLU A 242 -12.25 -10.34 32.53
CA GLU A 242 -11.91 -9.59 33.74
C GLU A 242 -10.77 -8.55 33.64
N GLY A 243 -11.12 -7.33 33.23
CA GLY A 243 -10.35 -6.14 33.59
C GLY A 243 -9.19 -5.73 32.67
N SER A 244 -8.95 -6.43 31.55
CA SER A 244 -7.93 -5.99 30.59
C SER A 244 -8.41 -4.82 29.73
N PHE A 245 -7.63 -3.74 29.69
CA PHE A 245 -7.85 -2.63 28.76
C PHE A 245 -7.68 -3.08 27.31
N PRO A 246 -8.49 -2.57 26.36
CA PRO A 246 -8.32 -2.87 24.95
C PRO A 246 -6.93 -2.47 24.46
N GLN A 247 -6.24 -3.39 23.80
CA GLN A 247 -4.90 -3.20 23.26
C GLN A 247 -4.98 -2.85 21.77
N LEU A 248 -4.43 -1.70 21.39
CA LEU A 248 -4.21 -1.35 20.00
C LEU A 248 -3.04 -2.17 19.46
N LEU A 249 -3.28 -2.97 18.44
CA LEU A 249 -2.26 -3.81 17.82
C LEU A 249 -1.74 -3.23 16.51
N TYR A 250 -2.63 -2.67 15.69
CA TYR A 250 -2.28 -2.21 14.35
C TYR A 250 -3.31 -1.23 13.77
N LEU A 251 -2.95 -0.52 12.69
CA LEU A 251 -3.87 0.28 11.88
C LEU A 251 -3.98 -0.35 10.49
N ALA A 252 -5.05 -1.11 10.25
CA ALA A 252 -5.26 -1.78 8.97
C ALA A 252 -5.74 -0.79 7.91
N SER A 253 -5.25 -0.94 6.68
CA SER A 253 -5.65 -0.16 5.51
C SER A 253 -5.81 -1.06 4.30
N LEU A 254 -6.57 -0.62 3.29
CA LEU A 254 -6.69 -1.36 2.02
C LEU A 254 -5.33 -1.55 1.35
N SER A 255 -4.42 -0.57 1.43
CA SER A 255 -3.08 -0.71 0.89
C SER A 255 -2.24 -1.75 1.64
N GLY A 256 -2.40 -1.87 2.96
CA GLY A 256 -1.80 -2.94 3.76
C GLY A 256 -2.32 -4.33 3.36
N ILE A 257 -3.63 -4.45 3.17
CA ILE A 257 -4.29 -5.69 2.73
C ILE A 257 -3.82 -6.07 1.32
N LEU A 258 -3.76 -5.13 0.38
CA LEU A 258 -3.25 -5.35 -0.98
C LEU A 258 -1.78 -5.78 -0.96
N LYS A 259 -0.93 -5.17 -0.13
CA LYS A 259 0.46 -5.61 0.05
C LYS A 259 0.54 -7.04 0.58
N CYS A 260 -0.35 -7.42 1.50
CA CYS A 260 -0.42 -8.78 2.02
C CYS A 260 -0.82 -9.78 0.92
N ILE A 261 -1.85 -9.48 0.13
CA ILE A 261 -2.25 -10.25 -1.06
C ILE A 261 -1.08 -10.41 -2.02
N CYS A 262 -0.42 -9.31 -2.40
CA CYS A 262 0.72 -9.33 -3.31
C CYS A 262 1.87 -10.18 -2.79
N ARG A 263 2.15 -10.13 -1.48
CA ARG A 263 3.17 -10.97 -0.83
C ARG A 263 2.80 -12.44 -0.95
N TYR A 264 1.57 -12.81 -0.60
CA TYR A 264 1.07 -14.18 -0.68
C TYR A 264 1.22 -14.75 -2.11
N PHE A 265 0.70 -14.04 -3.12
CA PHE A 265 0.71 -14.54 -4.49
C PHE A 265 2.09 -14.49 -5.17
N ARG A 266 3.00 -13.58 -4.79
CA ARG A 266 4.40 -13.61 -5.26
C ARG A 266 5.14 -14.88 -4.81
N HIS A 267 4.93 -15.30 -3.56
CA HIS A 267 5.56 -16.52 -3.05
C HIS A 267 4.88 -17.80 -3.57
N CYS A 268 3.68 -17.69 -4.15
CA CYS A 268 2.96 -18.79 -4.78
C CYS A 268 3.16 -18.89 -6.30
N ALA A 269 4.28 -18.40 -6.87
CA ALA A 269 4.57 -18.40 -8.31
C ALA A 269 4.54 -19.78 -9.01
N GLY A 270 4.36 -20.89 -8.27
CA GLY A 270 4.06 -22.22 -8.83
C GLY A 270 2.56 -22.55 -9.00
N SER A 271 1.65 -21.60 -8.84
CA SER A 271 0.19 -21.85 -8.79
C SER A 271 -0.65 -20.97 -9.72
N LEU A 272 -0.05 -20.32 -10.71
CA LEU A 272 -0.78 -19.77 -11.84
C LEU A 272 -0.81 -20.87 -12.92
N PRO A 273 -1.98 -21.22 -13.48
CA PRO A 273 -2.05 -22.27 -14.49
C PRO A 273 -1.20 -21.86 -15.70
N ASN A 274 -0.22 -22.70 -16.02
CA ASN A 274 0.49 -22.64 -17.30
C ASN A 274 -0.51 -22.99 -18.40
N SER A 275 -0.68 -22.10 -19.38
CA SER A 275 -1.30 -22.41 -20.67
C SER A 275 -0.25 -22.43 -21.77
#